data_AF-A0A286BZZ1-F1
#
_entry.id   AF-A0A286BZZ1-F1
#
_cell.length_a   1.000
_cell.length_b   1.000
_cell.length_c   1.000
_cell.angle_alpha   90.00
_cell.angle_beta   90.00
_cell.angle_gamma   90.00
#
_symmetry.space_group_name_H-M   'P 1'
#
loop_
_entity.id
_entity.type
_entity.pdbx_description
1 polymer ?
#
loop_
_entity_poly.entity_id
_entity_poly.type
_entity_poly.pdbx_seq_one_letter_code
_entity_poly.pdbx_strand_id
1 'polypeptide(L)'
;MAKPKEKNCPVCNSLFVPWLSTQHVCGNYKCALEWNRRQEERYQHRQERKRLRSQIHPKQKEWGDYNREAQNAFNRYIRIRDAGLPCHACGIQLNDNDPNKSGEFVDASHFRSRARAAQLRFNTFNCVTCCWHCNRTLSGNIQNLRKGLISRFGLSIVIRLECDNQFHHHSISYLIRIIDIFTRRADHLLKLRARKELR
;
A
#
# COMPACT_ATOMS: atom_id res chain seq x y z
N MET A 1 -21.20 -18.76 42.32
CA MET A 1 -21.05 -19.34 40.97
C MET A 1 -22.00 -18.61 40.02
N ALA A 2 -21.51 -18.10 38.89
CA ALA A 2 -22.36 -17.38 37.94
C ALA A 2 -23.33 -18.37 37.26
N LYS A 3 -24.64 -18.07 37.30
CA LYS A 3 -25.65 -18.89 36.62
C LYS A 3 -25.48 -18.75 35.09
N PRO A 4 -25.59 -19.84 34.32
CA PRO A 4 -25.52 -19.77 32.86
C PRO A 4 -26.62 -18.85 32.32
N LYS A 5 -26.26 -17.92 31.43
CA LYS A 5 -27.23 -17.06 30.76
C LYS A 5 -28.03 -17.86 29.74
N GLU A 6 -29.31 -17.52 29.59
CA GLU A 6 -30.18 -18.04 28.55
C GLU A 6 -29.65 -17.68 27.16
N LYS A 7 -29.82 -18.61 26.21
CA LYS A 7 -29.40 -18.48 24.81
C LYS A 7 -30.54 -18.89 23.88
N ASN A 8 -30.58 -18.33 22.67
CA ASN A 8 -31.46 -18.81 21.61
C ASN A 8 -30.81 -19.98 20.85
N CYS A 9 -31.60 -21.03 20.60
CA CYS A 9 -31.16 -22.14 19.76
C CYS A 9 -31.02 -21.68 18.30
N PRO A 10 -29.87 -21.87 17.65
CA PRO A 10 -29.63 -21.43 16.26
C PRO A 10 -30.40 -22.27 15.20
N VAL A 11 -31.10 -23.32 15.62
CA VAL A 11 -31.89 -24.19 14.73
C VAL A 11 -33.38 -23.90 14.83
N CYS A 12 -33.93 -23.82 16.04
CA CYS A 12 -35.37 -23.64 16.28
C CYS A 12 -35.75 -22.33 16.99
N ASN A 13 -34.78 -21.45 17.31
CA ASN A 13 -34.97 -20.17 18.00
C ASN A 13 -35.58 -20.21 19.40
N SER A 14 -35.76 -21.40 20.00
CA SER A 14 -36.22 -21.51 21.39
C SER A 14 -35.17 -20.99 22.37
N LEU A 15 -35.61 -20.28 23.40
CA LEU A 15 -34.79 -19.93 24.56
C LEU A 15 -34.44 -21.19 25.37
N PHE A 16 -33.19 -21.34 25.78
CA PHE A 16 -32.73 -22.43 26.65
C PHE A 16 -31.58 -21.99 27.56
N VAL A 17 -31.47 -22.62 28.72
CA VAL A 17 -30.31 -22.49 29.62
C VAL A 17 -29.33 -23.62 29.31
N PRO A 18 -28.09 -23.34 28.87
CA PRO A 18 -27.11 -24.39 28.57
C PRO A 18 -26.62 -25.07 29.85
N TRP A 19 -26.54 -26.40 29.82
CA TRP A 19 -25.99 -27.19 30.93
C TRP A 19 -24.46 -27.26 30.89
N LEU A 20 -23.87 -27.22 29.69
CA LEU A 20 -22.42 -27.18 29.44
C LEU A 20 -22.04 -25.91 28.66
N SER A 21 -20.79 -25.45 28.84
CA SER A 21 -20.24 -24.32 28.08
C SER A 21 -20.21 -24.57 26.56
N THR A 22 -20.08 -25.83 26.15
CA THR A 22 -20.05 -26.31 24.76
C THR A 22 -21.43 -26.58 24.17
N GLN A 23 -22.51 -26.42 24.92
CA GLN A 23 -23.86 -26.65 24.41
C GLN A 23 -24.31 -25.46 23.54
N HIS A 24 -24.44 -25.70 22.24
CA HIS A 24 -24.79 -24.70 21.23
C HIS A 24 -26.28 -24.68 20.84
N VAL A 25 -27.03 -25.75 21.12
CA VAL A 25 -28.44 -25.90 20.76
C VAL A 25 -29.31 -26.25 21.97
N CYS A 26 -30.63 -26.09 21.84
CA CYS A 26 -31.55 -26.64 22.81
C CYS A 26 -31.41 -28.18 22.87
N GLY A 27 -31.68 -28.79 24.03
CA GLY A 27 -31.46 -30.23 24.29
C GLY A 27 -32.27 -31.20 23.42
N ASN A 28 -32.99 -30.71 22.41
CA ASN A 28 -33.69 -31.52 21.43
C ASN A 28 -32.69 -32.16 20.44
N TYR A 29 -32.73 -33.49 20.33
CA TYR A 29 -31.84 -34.25 19.45
C TYR A 29 -31.91 -33.80 17.98
N LYS A 30 -33.07 -33.37 17.49
CA LYS A 30 -33.23 -32.87 16.11
C LYS A 30 -32.41 -31.60 15.86
N CYS A 31 -32.32 -30.72 16.86
CA CYS A 31 -31.52 -29.49 16.77
C CYS A 31 -30.02 -29.81 16.84
N ALA A 32 -29.61 -30.80 17.63
CA ALA A 32 -28.23 -31.25 17.69
C ALA A 32 -27.76 -31.85 16.36
N LEU A 33 -28.58 -32.69 15.72
CA LEU A 33 -28.28 -33.26 14.41
C LEU A 33 -28.12 -32.19 13.33
N GLU A 34 -29.07 -31.25 13.25
CA GLU A 34 -29.02 -30.17 12.26
C GLU A 34 -27.84 -29.21 12.50
N TRP A 35 -27.51 -28.93 13.76
CA TRP A 35 -26.32 -28.14 14.08
C TRP A 35 -25.03 -28.81 13.62
N ASN A 36 -24.88 -30.12 13.89
CA ASN A 36 -23.72 -30.88 13.45
C ASN A 36 -23.61 -30.91 11.92
N ARG A 37 -24.73 -31.09 11.19
CA ARG A 37 -24.77 -31.00 9.73
C ARG A 37 -24.29 -29.64 9.22
N ARG A 38 -24.78 -28.54 9.80
CA ARG A 38 -24.34 -27.18 9.45
C ARG A 38 -22.86 -26.93 9.75
N GLN A 39 -22.32 -27.51 10.84
CA GLN A 39 -20.90 -27.39 11.15
C GLN A 39 -20.04 -28.16 10.16
N GLU A 40 -20.46 -29.36 9.79
CA GLU A 40 -19.79 -30.19 8.78
C GLU A 40 -19.75 -29.47 7.43
N GLU A 41 -20.88 -28.93 6.95
CA GLU A 41 -20.92 -28.15 5.71
C GLU A 41 -19.99 -26.92 5.76
N ARG A 42 -19.98 -26.18 6.88
CA ARG A 42 -19.06 -25.05 7.07
C ARG A 42 -17.60 -25.50 7.10
N TYR A 43 -17.32 -26.66 7.66
CA TYR A 43 -15.98 -27.25 7.69
C TYR A 43 -15.54 -27.63 6.27
N GLN A 44 -16.36 -28.37 5.52
CA GLN A 44 -16.09 -28.74 4.14
C GLN A 44 -15.88 -27.52 3.24
N HIS A 45 -16.77 -26.51 3.31
CA HIS A 45 -16.61 -25.28 2.54
C HIS A 45 -15.35 -24.46 2.94
N ARG A 46 -14.92 -24.53 4.21
CA ARG A 46 -13.62 -23.94 4.62
C ARG A 46 -12.45 -24.74 4.05
N GLN A 47 -12.51 -26.06 4.06
CA GLN A 47 -11.45 -26.92 3.52
C GLN A 47 -11.33 -26.78 2.00
N GLU A 48 -12.45 -26.71 1.29
CA GLU A 48 -12.45 -26.50 -0.16
C GLU A 48 -11.90 -25.14 -0.55
N ARG A 49 -12.28 -24.05 0.14
CA ARG A 49 -11.65 -22.73 -0.06
C ARG A 49 -10.16 -22.74 0.24
N LYS A 50 -9.70 -23.48 1.25
CA LYS A 50 -8.27 -23.64 1.54
C LYS A 50 -7.58 -24.42 0.42
N ARG A 51 -8.15 -25.54 -0.04
CA ARG A 51 -7.62 -26.32 -1.16
C ARG A 51 -7.54 -25.49 -2.44
N LEU A 52 -8.59 -24.77 -2.82
CA LEU A 52 -8.59 -23.87 -3.97
C LEU A 52 -7.52 -22.76 -3.84
N ARG A 53 -7.36 -22.16 -2.65
CA ARG A 53 -6.29 -21.19 -2.38
C ARG A 53 -4.89 -21.79 -2.43
N SER A 54 -4.74 -23.06 -2.04
CA SER A 54 -3.47 -23.78 -2.07
C SER A 54 -3.12 -24.34 -3.45
N GLN A 55 -4.12 -24.60 -4.30
CA GLN A 55 -3.97 -25.01 -5.71
C GLN A 55 -3.65 -23.83 -6.63
N ILE A 56 -4.01 -22.62 -6.24
CA ILE A 56 -3.36 -21.41 -6.78
C ILE A 56 -1.92 -21.46 -6.28
N HIS A 57 -1.03 -22.04 -7.09
CA HIS A 57 0.41 -21.87 -6.88
C HIS A 57 0.66 -20.37 -6.65
N PRO A 58 1.35 -19.95 -5.57
CA PRO A 58 1.81 -18.58 -5.48
C PRO A 58 2.64 -18.37 -6.74
N LYS A 59 2.12 -17.57 -7.67
CA LYS A 59 2.80 -17.25 -8.93
C LYS A 59 4.22 -16.86 -8.52
N GLN A 60 5.22 -17.62 -8.95
CA GLN A 60 6.60 -17.28 -8.64
C GLN A 60 6.79 -15.84 -9.12
N LYS A 61 7.15 -14.94 -8.20
CA LYS A 61 7.21 -13.52 -8.51
C LYS A 61 8.20 -13.33 -9.65
N GLU A 62 7.72 -12.75 -10.73
CA GLU A 62 8.56 -12.44 -11.87
C GLU A 62 9.24 -11.09 -11.67
N TRP A 63 10.20 -10.78 -12.53
CA TRP A 63 10.86 -9.48 -12.53
C TRP A 63 9.89 -8.30 -12.52
N GLY A 64 8.78 -8.41 -13.27
CA GLY A 64 7.74 -7.37 -13.35
C GLY A 64 7.05 -7.11 -12.01
N ASP A 65 6.86 -8.15 -11.19
CA ASP A 65 6.28 -8.03 -9.86
C ASP A 65 7.22 -7.28 -8.92
N TYR A 66 8.49 -7.67 -8.89
CA TYR A 66 9.51 -6.98 -8.09
C TYR A 66 9.70 -5.53 -8.54
N ASN A 67 9.66 -5.25 -9.84
CA ASN A 67 9.81 -3.89 -10.35
C ASN A 67 8.62 -3.00 -9.95
N ARG A 68 7.40 -3.55 -9.98
CA ARG A 68 6.19 -2.87 -9.50
C ARG A 68 6.24 -2.61 -7.99
N GLU A 69 6.63 -3.60 -7.20
CA GLU A 69 6.79 -3.45 -5.75
C GLU A 69 7.88 -2.41 -5.41
N ALA A 70 9.01 -2.45 -6.11
CA ALA A 70 10.09 -1.47 -5.95
C ALA A 70 9.61 -0.05 -6.28
N GLN A 71 8.85 0.12 -7.38
CA GLN A 71 8.28 1.41 -7.75
C GLN A 71 7.28 1.91 -6.69
N ASN A 72 6.45 1.02 -6.13
CA ASN A 72 5.50 1.37 -5.08
C ASN A 72 6.21 1.79 -3.79
N ALA A 73 7.22 1.05 -3.36
CA ALA A 73 8.04 1.38 -2.19
C ALA A 73 8.76 2.72 -2.38
N PHE A 74 9.36 2.94 -3.54
CA PHE A 74 10.01 4.21 -3.90
C PHE A 74 9.01 5.38 -3.90
N ASN A 75 7.87 5.25 -4.58
CA ASN A 75 6.85 6.29 -4.65
C ASN A 75 6.28 6.61 -3.25
N ARG A 76 6.06 5.59 -2.42
CA ARG A 76 5.64 5.76 -1.02
C ARG A 76 6.67 6.60 -0.26
N TYR A 77 7.96 6.28 -0.37
CA TYR A 77 9.02 7.06 0.25
C TYR A 77 9.05 8.52 -0.23
N ILE A 78 8.92 8.78 -1.53
CA ILE A 78 8.91 10.15 -2.07
C ILE A 78 7.73 10.97 -1.51
N ARG A 79 6.52 10.39 -1.51
CA ARG A 79 5.34 11.06 -0.92
C ARG A 79 5.54 11.36 0.56
N ILE A 80 6.08 10.41 1.33
CA ILE A 80 6.37 10.63 2.73
C ILE A 80 7.44 11.71 2.90
N ARG A 81 8.58 11.62 2.20
CA ARG A 81 9.68 12.60 2.26
C ARG A 81 9.20 14.02 2.01
N ASP A 82 8.26 14.20 1.08
CA ASP A 82 7.81 15.50 0.59
C ASP A 82 6.46 15.92 1.17
N ALA A 83 5.92 15.16 2.12
CA ALA A 83 4.63 15.47 2.72
C ALA A 83 4.64 16.89 3.33
N GLY A 84 3.59 17.65 3.03
CA GLY A 84 3.44 19.05 3.43
C GLY A 84 4.16 20.07 2.54
N LEU A 85 4.87 19.63 1.48
CA LEU A 85 5.42 20.55 0.48
C LEU A 85 4.40 20.84 -0.64
N PRO A 86 4.40 22.06 -1.20
CA PRO A 86 3.61 22.35 -2.39
C PRO A 86 4.12 21.57 -3.61
N CYS A 87 3.30 21.50 -4.66
CA CYS A 87 3.68 20.91 -5.93
C CYS A 87 4.96 21.56 -6.47
N HIS A 88 5.99 20.75 -6.73
CA HIS A 88 7.27 21.26 -7.22
C HIS A 88 7.20 21.86 -8.63
N ALA A 89 6.13 21.63 -9.40
CA ALA A 89 5.95 22.24 -10.71
C ALA A 89 5.13 23.55 -10.65
N CYS A 90 3.96 23.56 -10.02
CA CYS A 90 3.07 24.74 -10.03
C CYS A 90 2.97 25.51 -8.71
N GLY A 91 3.57 25.02 -7.63
CA GLY A 91 3.54 25.68 -6.32
C GLY A 91 2.22 25.58 -5.56
N ILE A 92 1.20 24.90 -6.10
CA ILE A 92 -0.07 24.70 -5.39
C ILE A 92 0.14 23.84 -4.13
N GLN A 93 -0.52 24.19 -3.03
CA GLN A 93 -0.48 23.37 -1.83
C GLN A 93 -1.13 22.00 -2.10
N LEU A 94 -0.44 20.95 -1.67
CA LEU A 94 -0.89 19.58 -1.84
C LEU A 94 -1.66 19.17 -0.57
N ASN A 95 -2.93 18.80 -0.74
CA ASN A 95 -3.78 18.32 0.34
C ASN A 95 -4.14 16.85 0.10
N ASP A 96 -3.91 15.97 1.07
CA ASP A 96 -4.16 14.54 0.90
C ASP A 96 -5.64 14.11 1.17
N ASN A 97 -6.56 15.03 1.48
CA ASN A 97 -7.81 14.73 2.22
C ASN A 97 -9.16 15.15 1.59
N ASP A 98 -9.22 15.72 0.39
CA ASP A 98 -10.49 16.11 -0.25
C ASP A 98 -10.47 15.53 -1.70
N PRO A 99 -11.58 15.23 -2.40
CA PRO A 99 -11.57 14.78 -3.81
C PRO A 99 -12.15 15.78 -4.83
N ASN A 100 -12.52 17.00 -4.41
CA ASN A 100 -13.16 18.02 -5.26
C ASN A 100 -12.40 19.36 -5.43
N LYS A 101 -11.17 19.50 -4.93
CA LYS A 101 -10.29 20.66 -5.05
C LYS A 101 -9.06 20.34 -5.91
N SER A 102 -8.74 21.25 -6.83
CA SER A 102 -7.50 21.20 -7.61
C SER A 102 -6.27 21.23 -6.68
N GLY A 103 -5.70 20.05 -6.38
CA GLY A 103 -4.61 19.89 -5.40
C GLY A 103 -4.52 18.53 -4.72
N GLU A 104 -5.46 17.62 -4.96
CA GLU A 104 -5.73 16.52 -4.01
C GLU A 104 -5.00 15.19 -4.23
N PHE A 105 -4.52 14.92 -5.44
CA PHE A 105 -3.78 13.69 -5.71
C PHE A 105 -2.28 13.99 -5.77
N VAL A 106 -1.56 13.57 -4.72
CA VAL A 106 -0.11 13.66 -4.63
C VAL A 106 0.55 12.49 -5.36
N ASP A 107 1.12 12.78 -6.51
CA ASP A 107 1.88 11.82 -7.30
C ASP A 107 3.39 12.02 -7.09
N ALA A 108 4.13 10.92 -7.20
CA ALA A 108 5.58 10.96 -7.36
C ALA A 108 5.89 11.17 -8.85
N SER A 109 6.37 12.36 -9.22
CA SER A 109 6.69 12.74 -10.60
C SER A 109 8.18 12.62 -10.87
N HIS A 110 8.55 12.01 -12.00
CA HIS A 110 9.93 11.87 -12.45
C HIS A 110 10.29 13.02 -13.41
N PHE A 111 11.37 13.75 -13.12
CA PHE A 111 11.88 14.80 -14.00
C PHE A 111 12.40 14.23 -15.32
N ARG A 112 13.28 13.23 -15.26
CA ARG A 112 13.65 12.39 -16.41
C ARG A 112 12.81 11.13 -16.38
N SER A 113 12.00 10.91 -17.41
CA SER A 113 10.98 9.86 -17.42
C SER A 113 11.59 8.45 -17.30
N ARG A 114 10.85 7.54 -16.66
CA ARG A 114 11.25 6.14 -16.46
C ARG A 114 11.49 5.36 -17.75
N ALA A 115 10.92 5.83 -18.87
CA ALA A 115 11.07 5.24 -20.19
C ALA A 115 12.34 5.71 -20.90
N ARG A 116 12.73 6.98 -20.72
CA ARG A 116 13.90 7.57 -21.38
C ARG A 116 15.17 7.51 -20.54
N ALA A 117 15.05 7.44 -19.21
CA ALA A 117 16.16 7.40 -18.28
C ALA A 117 15.91 6.32 -17.22
N ALA A 118 15.95 5.05 -17.64
CA ALA A 118 15.70 3.91 -16.75
C ALA A 118 16.70 3.84 -15.58
N GLN A 119 17.94 4.29 -15.78
CA GLN A 119 18.98 4.40 -14.77
C GLN A 119 18.62 5.36 -13.62
N LEU A 120 17.83 6.40 -13.90
CA LEU A 120 17.37 7.38 -12.92
C LEU A 120 16.04 7.00 -12.24
N ARG A 121 15.49 5.81 -12.51
CA ARG A 121 14.15 5.39 -12.03
C ARG A 121 13.99 5.48 -10.52
N PHE A 122 15.01 5.04 -9.77
CA PHE A 122 15.01 5.01 -8.31
C PHE A 122 15.94 6.07 -7.70
N ASN A 123 16.36 7.06 -8.50
CA ASN A 123 17.15 8.19 -8.01
C ASN A 123 16.22 9.19 -7.31
N THR A 124 16.46 9.43 -6.02
CA THR A 124 15.62 10.32 -5.21
C THR A 124 15.69 11.79 -5.62
N PHE A 125 16.74 12.23 -6.32
CA PHE A 125 16.83 13.60 -6.84
C PHE A 125 16.06 13.77 -8.16
N ASN A 126 15.84 12.67 -8.90
CA ASN A 126 15.06 12.66 -10.14
C ASN A 126 13.54 12.64 -9.89
N CYS A 127 13.09 12.38 -8.65
CA CYS A 127 11.68 12.23 -8.34
C CYS A 127 11.25 13.06 -7.13
N VAL A 128 10.15 13.79 -7.29
CA VAL A 128 9.56 14.69 -6.28
C VAL A 128 8.03 14.62 -6.33
N THR A 129 7.35 15.12 -5.30
CA THR A 129 5.88 15.22 -5.33
C THR A 129 5.38 16.29 -6.30
N CYS A 130 4.30 15.98 -7.00
CA CYS A 130 3.57 16.91 -7.86
C CYS A 130 2.07 16.66 -7.71
N CYS A 131 1.28 17.69 -7.99
CA CYS A 131 -0.16 17.50 -8.14
C CYS A 131 -0.44 16.65 -9.39
N TRP A 132 -1.52 15.90 -9.34
CA TRP A 132 -2.01 15.06 -10.44
C TRP A 132 -2.11 15.80 -11.77
N HIS A 133 -2.55 17.06 -11.78
CA HIS A 133 -2.69 17.83 -13.02
C HIS A 133 -1.33 18.07 -13.69
N CYS A 134 -0.34 18.53 -12.93
CA CYS A 134 1.02 18.72 -13.45
C CYS A 134 1.64 17.40 -13.90
N ASN A 135 1.44 16.32 -13.15
CA ASN A 135 2.06 15.03 -13.45
C ASN A 135 1.38 14.32 -14.63
N ARG A 136 0.05 14.15 -14.61
CA ARG A 136 -0.68 13.32 -15.56
C ARG A 136 -1.23 14.11 -16.76
N THR A 137 -1.77 15.31 -16.54
CA THR A 137 -2.36 16.12 -17.63
C THR A 137 -1.28 16.86 -18.42
N LEU A 138 -0.33 17.50 -17.74
CA LEU A 138 0.73 18.30 -18.36
C LEU A 138 2.01 17.49 -18.64
N SER A 139 1.91 16.16 -18.70
CA SER A 139 3.05 15.27 -18.99
C SER A 139 4.28 15.54 -18.12
N GLY A 140 4.07 15.69 -16.81
CA GLY A 140 5.13 15.99 -15.83
C GLY A 140 5.49 17.47 -15.69
N ASN A 141 4.96 18.36 -16.54
CA ASN A 141 5.24 19.80 -16.54
C ASN A 141 6.75 20.10 -16.44
N ILE A 142 7.55 19.42 -17.26
CA ILE A 142 9.02 19.28 -17.13
C ILE A 142 9.75 20.61 -16.97
N GLN A 143 9.35 21.65 -17.72
CA GLN A 143 10.01 22.97 -17.67
C GLN A 143 9.88 23.63 -16.29
N ASN A 144 8.66 23.61 -15.71
CA ASN A 144 8.43 24.17 -14.39
C ASN A 144 8.95 23.24 -13.29
N LEU A 145 8.82 21.93 -13.48
CA LEU A 145 9.41 20.93 -12.60
C LEU A 145 10.93 21.11 -12.48
N ARG A 146 11.63 21.43 -13.58
CA ARG A 146 13.06 21.77 -13.57
C ARG A 146 13.36 22.93 -12.63
N LYS A 147 12.59 24.03 -12.70
CA LYS A 147 12.74 25.18 -11.80
C LYS A 147 12.56 24.78 -10.34
N GLY A 148 11.55 23.95 -10.06
CA GLY A 148 11.32 23.39 -8.72
C GLY A 148 12.46 22.51 -8.21
N LEU A 149 13.03 21.66 -9.07
CA LEU A 149 14.20 20.85 -8.71
C LEU A 149 15.44 21.71 -8.45
N ILE A 150 15.67 22.76 -9.24
CA ILE A 150 16.77 23.71 -9.01
C ILE A 150 16.60 24.40 -7.66
N SER A 151 15.39 24.87 -7.34
CA SER A 151 15.08 25.49 -6.05
C SER A 151 15.32 24.52 -4.88
N ARG A 152 14.96 23.24 -5.06
CA ARG A 152 15.04 22.24 -3.99
C ARG A 152 16.42 21.63 -3.78
N PHE A 153 17.10 21.26 -4.86
CA PHE A 153 18.31 20.46 -4.85
C PHE A 153 19.54 21.21 -5.40
N GLY A 154 19.34 22.37 -6.01
CA GLY A 154 20.39 23.15 -6.65
C GLY A 154 20.62 22.78 -8.11
N LEU A 155 21.20 23.73 -8.85
CA LEU A 155 21.43 23.61 -10.29
C LEU A 155 22.40 22.47 -10.65
N SER A 156 23.45 22.27 -9.86
CA SER A 156 24.48 21.24 -10.13
C SER A 156 23.90 19.83 -10.17
N ILE A 157 22.94 19.52 -9.28
CA ILE A 157 22.26 18.24 -9.26
C ILE A 157 21.37 18.07 -10.49
N VAL A 158 20.64 19.13 -10.88
CA VAL A 158 19.76 19.07 -12.06
C VAL A 158 20.56 18.86 -13.34
N ILE A 159 21.67 19.58 -13.53
CA ILE A 159 22.57 19.38 -14.68
C ILE A 159 23.09 17.93 -14.71
N ARG A 160 23.49 17.37 -13.56
CA ARG A 160 23.92 15.98 -13.48
C ARG A 160 22.82 15.01 -13.95
N LEU A 161 21.57 15.23 -13.55
CA LEU A 161 20.43 14.41 -13.99
C LEU A 161 20.14 14.56 -15.49
N GLU A 162 20.37 15.75 -16.06
CA GLU A 162 20.18 16.02 -17.49
C GLU A 162 21.24 15.33 -18.36
N CYS A 163 22.47 15.26 -17.86
CA CYS A 163 23.63 14.68 -18.55
C CYS A 163 23.83 13.18 -18.32
N ASP A 164 23.18 12.57 -17.33
CA ASP A 164 23.33 11.15 -17.02
C ASP A 164 22.55 10.27 -18.01
N ASN A 165 23.30 9.65 -18.93
CA ASN A 165 22.81 8.69 -19.93
C ASN A 165 23.40 7.29 -19.73
N GLN A 166 23.85 6.97 -18.51
CA GLN A 166 24.46 5.66 -18.23
C GLN A 166 23.42 4.53 -18.35
N PHE A 167 23.86 3.36 -18.81
CA PHE A 167 23.01 2.17 -18.78
C PHE A 167 23.04 1.54 -17.39
N HIS A 168 21.88 1.17 -16.85
CA HIS A 168 21.78 0.41 -15.59
C HIS A 168 20.77 -0.73 -15.74
N HIS A 169 21.23 -1.94 -15.48
CA HIS A 169 20.39 -3.12 -15.45
C HIS A 169 19.78 -3.32 -14.06
N HIS A 170 18.45 -3.31 -13.97
CA HIS A 170 17.72 -3.56 -12.72
C HIS A 170 17.54 -5.06 -12.53
N SER A 171 18.50 -5.77 -11.96
CA SER A 171 18.31 -7.21 -11.66
C SER A 171 17.22 -7.44 -10.60
N ILE A 172 16.70 -8.67 -10.48
CA ILE A 172 15.75 -9.02 -9.41
C ILE A 172 16.34 -8.75 -8.02
N SER A 173 17.61 -9.13 -7.80
CA SER A 173 18.31 -8.85 -6.54
C SER A 173 18.42 -7.35 -6.23
N TYR A 174 18.67 -6.53 -7.25
CA TYR A 174 18.65 -5.08 -7.12
C TYR A 174 17.26 -4.56 -6.73
N LEU A 175 16.20 -5.02 -7.38
CA LEU A 175 14.83 -4.60 -7.08
C LEU A 175 14.40 -4.99 -5.66
N ILE A 176 14.75 -6.20 -5.20
CA ILE A 176 14.54 -6.62 -3.81
C ILE A 176 15.24 -5.65 -2.84
N ARG A 177 16.49 -5.28 -3.13
CA ARG A 177 17.24 -4.30 -2.32
C ARG A 177 16.55 -2.93 -2.31
N ILE A 178 16.03 -2.47 -3.45
CA ILE A 178 15.29 -1.20 -3.55
C ILE A 178 14.01 -1.23 -2.71
N ILE A 179 13.24 -2.31 -2.76
CA ILE A 179 12.03 -2.49 -1.94
C ILE A 179 12.39 -2.32 -0.45
N ASP A 180 13.40 -3.05 0.02
CA ASP A 180 13.83 -3.02 1.41
C ASP A 180 14.32 -1.63 1.85
N ILE A 181 15.23 -1.02 1.07
CA ILE A 181 15.76 0.32 1.38
C ILE A 181 14.64 1.36 1.51
N PHE A 182 13.74 1.45 0.52
CA PHE A 182 12.72 2.50 0.53
C PHE A 182 11.61 2.23 1.53
N THR A 183 11.30 0.96 1.82
CA THR A 183 10.39 0.61 2.91
C THR A 183 10.96 1.04 4.26
N ARG A 184 12.22 0.68 4.56
CA ARG A 184 12.89 1.07 5.81
C ARG A 184 12.99 2.58 5.96
N ARG A 185 13.36 3.30 4.90
CA ARG A 185 13.46 4.78 4.93
C ARG A 185 12.10 5.45 5.14
N ALA A 186 11.06 4.97 4.47
CA ALA A 186 9.70 5.47 4.66
C ALA A 186 9.23 5.28 6.11
N ASP A 187 9.41 4.08 6.66
CA ASP A 187 8.97 3.77 8.03
C ASP A 187 9.78 4.54 9.07
N HIS A 188 11.09 4.73 8.83
CA HIS A 188 11.92 5.56 9.69
C HIS A 188 11.43 7.02 9.73
N LEU A 189 11.10 7.61 8.59
CA LEU A 189 10.57 8.98 8.52
C LEU A 189 9.23 9.11 9.24
N LEU A 190 8.32 8.15 9.09
CA LEU A 190 7.05 8.13 9.80
C LEU A 190 7.26 8.03 11.32
N LYS A 191 8.16 7.17 11.78
CA LYS A 191 8.52 7.07 13.21
C LYS A 191 9.09 8.38 13.75
N LEU A 192 9.92 9.08 12.98
CA LEU A 192 10.47 10.38 13.38
C LEU A 192 9.37 11.46 13.47
N ARG A 193 8.38 11.46 12.59
CA ARG A 193 7.24 12.38 12.63
C ARG A 193 6.35 12.13 13.85
N ALA A 194 5.94 10.88 14.07
CA ALA A 194 5.13 10.51 15.22
C ALA A 194 5.80 10.91 16.55
N ARG A 195 7.14 10.77 16.65
CA ARG A 195 7.91 11.23 17.82
C ARG A 195 7.92 12.75 18.00
N LYS A 196 7.84 13.53 16.92
CA LYS A 196 7.76 14.99 16.99
C LYS A 196 6.37 15.46 17.39
N GLU A 197 5.32 14.76 16.98
CA GLU A 197 3.92 15.09 17.31
C GLU A 197 3.57 14.77 18.78
N LEU A 198 4.30 13.84 19.41
CA LEU A 198 4.18 13.48 20.83
C LEU A 198 4.97 14.40 21.78
N ARG A 199 5.71 15.37 21.25
CA ARG A 199 6.49 16.35 22.02
C ARG A 199 5.83 17.72 21.94
#